data_AF-A0A2G9YD49-F1
#
_entry.id   AF-A0A2G9YD49-F1
#
_cell.length_a   1.000
_cell.length_b   1.000
_cell.length_c   1.000
_cell.angle_alpha   90.00
_cell.angle_beta   90.00
_cell.angle_gamma   90.00
#
_symmetry.space_group_name_H-M   'P 1'
#
loop_
_entity.id
_entity.type
_entity.pdbx_description
1 polymer ?
#
loop_
_entity_poly.entity_id
_entity_poly.type
_entity_poly.pdbx_seq_one_letter_code
_entity_poly.pdbx_strand_id
1 'polypeptide(L)'
;MAKKKKSKKDEFKVEIVDKFDDEDFFDDCPVCQAMKFAQEKGRMPTISELREAHKKAKEKGAIVGGELLEKNDFQMPRWMECTWRRVPCGKDDCPICGRIKRDRQRHIERGEDPDDIKNTIEDVGQSFKEALEIIKKDAESKGFDITNIKNIQEPPKPQEFPLYNKIEEWNKSVRTLENMTKALGEFWLHTEEAADLFWYAHILLARTYRQLCNQWHIRNGDDYGKFDHQYTGYVLNECLEILKKSLKELASNYSQRQELNSIYSNLLKLEKQITKI
;
A
#
# COMPACT_ATOMS: atom_id res chain seq x y z
N MET A 1 -29.76 49.11 -1.51
CA MET A 1 -30.35 48.26 -0.46
C MET A 1 -30.43 46.83 -0.97
N ALA A 2 -29.50 45.95 -0.58
CA ALA A 2 -29.52 44.53 -0.96
C ALA A 2 -29.74 43.67 0.30
N LYS A 3 -30.83 42.89 0.32
CA LYS A 3 -31.26 42.05 1.44
C LYS A 3 -30.38 40.80 1.54
N LYS A 4 -29.67 40.62 2.66
CA LYS A 4 -29.01 39.36 3.05
C LYS A 4 -30.09 38.29 3.35
N LYS A 5 -30.07 37.17 2.64
CA LYS A 5 -30.77 35.93 3.05
C LYS A 5 -29.86 35.15 4.01
N LYS A 6 -30.27 35.03 5.28
CA LYS A 6 -29.69 34.07 6.24
C LYS A 6 -30.24 32.68 5.93
N SER A 7 -29.39 31.70 5.63
CA SER A 7 -29.78 30.29 5.66
C SER A 7 -29.74 29.80 7.11
N LYS A 8 -30.86 29.24 7.59
CA LYS A 8 -30.91 28.51 8.87
C LYS A 8 -30.09 27.23 8.71
N LYS A 9 -29.19 26.99 9.67
CA LYS A 9 -28.49 25.73 9.86
C LYS A 9 -29.40 24.88 10.76
N ASP A 10 -29.95 23.80 10.23
CA ASP A 10 -30.68 22.84 11.06
C ASP A 10 -29.64 22.02 11.85
N GLU A 11 -29.66 22.16 13.17
CA GLU A 11 -28.85 21.37 14.10
C GLU A 11 -29.44 19.95 14.17
N PHE A 12 -28.75 19.00 13.55
CA PHE A 12 -29.08 17.57 13.70
C PHE A 12 -28.62 17.10 15.08
N LYS A 13 -29.55 16.90 16.01
CA LYS A 13 -29.28 16.22 17.27
C LYS A 13 -29.27 14.72 17.02
N VAL A 14 -28.10 14.08 17.19
CA VAL A 14 -27.99 12.62 17.27
C VAL A 14 -28.25 12.25 18.73
N GLU A 15 -29.36 11.56 18.98
CA GLU A 15 -29.63 10.97 20.28
C GLU A 15 -28.78 9.70 20.44
N ILE A 16 -28.02 9.63 21.53
CA ILE A 16 -27.27 8.44 21.92
C ILE A 16 -28.31 7.44 22.46
N VAL A 17 -28.52 6.34 21.73
CA VAL A 17 -29.42 5.27 22.16
C VAL A 17 -28.70 4.44 23.21
N ASP A 18 -29.05 4.64 24.48
CA ASP A 18 -28.39 3.98 25.62
C ASP A 18 -28.83 2.51 25.81
N LYS A 19 -29.87 2.04 25.11
CA LYS A 19 -30.42 0.68 25.23
C LYS A 19 -31.02 0.20 23.91
N PHE A 20 -30.62 -0.99 23.48
CA PHE A 20 -31.30 -1.75 22.43
C PHE A 20 -32.46 -2.52 23.07
N ASP A 21 -33.62 -2.55 22.40
CA ASP A 21 -34.78 -3.30 22.85
C ASP A 21 -34.60 -4.79 22.53
N ASP A 22 -35.28 -5.68 23.26
CA ASP A 22 -35.15 -7.14 23.06
C ASP A 22 -35.56 -7.60 21.65
N GLU A 23 -36.34 -6.79 20.93
CA GLU A 23 -36.76 -7.02 19.54
C GLU A 23 -35.66 -6.70 18.51
N ASP A 24 -34.57 -6.01 18.91
CA ASP A 24 -33.46 -5.65 18.02
C ASP A 24 -32.46 -6.81 17.79
N PHE A 25 -32.60 -7.91 18.53
CA PHE A 25 -31.69 -9.06 18.47
C PHE A 25 -32.28 -10.21 17.67
N PHE A 26 -31.58 -10.64 16.63
CA PHE A 26 -31.91 -11.86 15.91
C PHE A 26 -31.50 -13.09 16.74
N ASP A 27 -32.48 -13.90 17.15
CA ASP A 27 -32.28 -15.06 18.04
C ASP A 27 -31.34 -16.13 17.45
N ASP A 28 -31.17 -16.19 16.13
CA ASP A 28 -30.32 -17.14 15.42
C ASP A 28 -28.91 -16.62 15.12
N CYS A 29 -28.67 -15.32 15.29
CA CYS A 29 -27.40 -14.66 15.03
C CYS A 29 -26.45 -14.80 16.24
N PRO A 30 -25.30 -15.48 16.09
CA PRO A 30 -24.35 -15.66 17.20
C PRO A 30 -23.81 -14.33 17.77
N VAL A 31 -23.75 -13.27 16.96
CA VAL A 31 -23.33 -11.93 17.39
C VAL A 31 -24.41 -11.27 18.24
N CYS A 32 -25.68 -11.32 17.81
CA CYS A 32 -26.81 -10.82 18.59
C CYS A 32 -26.94 -11.55 19.93
N GLN A 33 -26.74 -12.87 19.94
CA GLN A 33 -26.72 -13.66 21.18
C GLN A 33 -25.61 -13.21 22.15
N ALA A 34 -24.40 -12.94 21.64
CA ALA A 34 -23.30 -12.44 22.46
C ALA A 34 -23.55 -11.03 23.00
N MET A 35 -24.21 -10.16 22.20
CA MET A 35 -24.63 -8.83 22.62
C MET A 35 -25.70 -8.88 23.72
N LYS A 36 -26.75 -9.68 23.52
CA LYS A 36 -27.83 -9.88 24.49
C LYS A 36 -27.30 -10.41 25.83
N PHE A 37 -26.44 -11.42 25.80
CA PHE A 37 -25.80 -11.97 27.01
C PHE A 37 -24.97 -10.93 27.79
N ALA A 38 -24.28 -10.03 27.08
CA ALA A 38 -23.52 -8.98 27.73
C ALA A 38 -24.44 -7.91 28.34
N GLN A 39 -25.52 -7.55 27.63
CA GLN A 39 -26.52 -6.58 28.08
C GLN A 39 -27.28 -7.07 29.31
N GLU A 40 -27.67 -8.34 29.38
CA GLU A 40 -28.26 -8.98 30.57
C GLU A 40 -27.33 -8.88 31.80
N LYS A 41 -26.02 -8.82 31.57
CA LYS A 41 -24.99 -8.63 32.59
C LYS A 41 -24.63 -7.17 32.83
N GLY A 42 -25.36 -6.23 32.24
CA GLY A 42 -25.15 -4.78 32.39
C GLY A 42 -23.81 -4.29 31.83
N ARG A 43 -23.26 -4.97 30.82
CA ARG A 43 -21.96 -4.61 30.21
C ARG A 43 -21.96 -4.77 28.70
N MET A 44 -20.94 -4.22 28.05
CA MET A 44 -20.67 -4.51 26.65
C MET A 44 -19.99 -5.88 26.49
N PRO A 45 -20.16 -6.55 25.34
CA PRO A 45 -19.39 -7.75 25.01
C PRO A 45 -17.90 -7.46 25.03
N THR A 46 -17.12 -8.38 25.57
CA THR A 46 -15.67 -8.30 25.45
C THR A 46 -15.25 -8.64 24.01
N ILE A 47 -14.06 -8.18 23.61
CA ILE A 47 -13.49 -8.52 22.30
C ILE A 47 -13.39 -10.04 22.12
N SER A 48 -13.09 -10.80 23.18
CA SER A 48 -13.02 -12.26 23.12
C SER A 48 -14.38 -12.90 22.80
N GLU A 49 -15.46 -12.39 23.40
CA GLU A 49 -16.82 -12.88 23.17
C GLU A 49 -17.31 -12.55 21.76
N LEU A 50 -17.03 -11.32 21.28
CA LEU A 50 -17.35 -10.93 19.89
C LEU A 50 -16.60 -11.80 18.88
N ARG A 51 -15.34 -12.14 19.16
CA ARG A 51 -14.56 -13.04 18.29
C ARG A 51 -15.18 -14.43 18.20
N GLU A 52 -15.53 -15.02 19.34
CA GLU A 52 -16.15 -16.34 19.34
C GLU A 52 -17.50 -16.33 18.59
N ALA A 53 -18.29 -15.26 18.75
CA ALA A 53 -19.53 -15.06 18.02
C ALA A 53 -19.33 -14.95 16.51
N HIS A 54 -18.35 -14.17 16.04
CA HIS A 54 -18.05 -14.04 14.61
C HIS A 54 -17.55 -15.37 14.02
N LYS A 55 -16.76 -16.15 14.77
CA LYS A 55 -16.31 -17.49 14.34
C LYS A 55 -17.51 -18.43 14.13
N LYS A 56 -18.42 -18.48 15.11
CA LYS A 56 -19.66 -19.28 15.01
C LYS A 56 -20.56 -18.83 13.86
N ALA A 57 -20.64 -17.53 13.60
CA ALA A 57 -21.40 -16.99 12.48
C ALA A 57 -20.80 -17.42 11.12
N LYS A 58 -19.46 -17.40 10.99
CA LYS A 58 -18.74 -17.87 9.80
C LYS A 58 -18.89 -19.38 9.58
N GLU A 59 -18.82 -20.19 10.64
CA GLU A 59 -19.06 -21.64 10.59
C GLU A 59 -20.49 -21.97 10.12
N LYS A 60 -21.46 -21.07 10.41
CA LYS A 60 -22.85 -21.16 9.92
C LYS A 60 -23.06 -20.58 8.52
N GLY A 61 -21.99 -20.16 7.82
CA GLY A 61 -22.06 -19.62 6.46
C GLY A 61 -22.47 -18.15 6.37
N ALA A 62 -22.53 -17.41 7.47
CA ALA A 62 -22.83 -15.99 7.45
C ALA A 62 -21.62 -15.17 6.95
N ILE A 63 -21.88 -14.17 6.12
CA ILE A 63 -20.88 -13.17 5.71
C ILE A 63 -20.83 -12.09 6.79
N VAL A 64 -19.86 -12.18 7.69
CA VAL A 64 -19.58 -11.15 8.69
C VAL A 64 -18.56 -10.14 8.15
N GLY A 65 -18.78 -8.84 8.38
CA GLY A 65 -17.84 -7.77 8.04
C GLY A 65 -16.46 -7.95 8.70
N GLY A 66 -15.41 -7.42 8.07
CA GLY A 66 -14.01 -7.77 8.29
C GLY A 66 -13.39 -7.56 9.70
N GLU A 67 -12.17 -8.11 9.80
CA GLU A 67 -11.04 -7.76 10.70
C GLU A 67 -11.19 -7.76 12.23
N LEU A 68 -12.27 -8.26 12.83
CA LEU A 68 -12.26 -8.55 14.28
C LEU A 68 -11.50 -9.84 14.65
N LEU A 69 -11.14 -10.63 13.64
CA LEU A 69 -10.69 -12.01 13.74
C LEU A 69 -9.42 -12.25 12.94
N GLU A 70 -8.27 -12.05 13.55
CA GLU A 70 -7.19 -13.05 13.68
C GLU A 70 -5.93 -12.36 14.23
N LYS A 71 -5.32 -12.96 15.25
CA LYS A 71 -3.96 -12.58 15.66
C LYS A 71 -3.02 -13.10 14.57
N ASN A 72 -2.23 -12.20 13.97
CA ASN A 72 -0.98 -12.43 13.24
C ASN A 72 -0.97 -12.89 11.78
N ASP A 73 -2.10 -13.02 11.08
CA ASP A 73 -2.04 -13.27 9.63
C ASP A 73 -2.28 -11.98 8.85
N PHE A 74 -1.18 -11.29 8.54
CA PHE A 74 -1.16 -10.21 7.55
C PHE A 74 -1.67 -10.78 6.21
N GLN A 75 -2.97 -10.63 5.92
CA GLN A 75 -3.57 -11.08 4.66
C GLN A 75 -3.61 -9.93 3.67
N MET A 76 -2.52 -9.80 2.91
CA MET A 76 -2.45 -8.81 1.86
C MET A 76 -3.36 -9.19 0.67
N PRO A 77 -4.19 -8.27 0.17
CA PRO A 77 -4.88 -8.46 -1.08
C PRO A 77 -3.89 -8.74 -2.23
N ARG A 78 -4.13 -9.82 -2.98
CA ARG A 78 -3.24 -10.26 -4.08
C ARG A 78 -2.97 -9.17 -5.13
N TRP A 79 -3.90 -8.24 -5.32
CA TRP A 79 -3.72 -7.16 -6.29
C TRP A 79 -2.60 -6.17 -5.89
N MET A 80 -2.26 -6.06 -4.60
CA MET A 80 -1.22 -5.14 -4.13
C MET A 80 0.18 -5.54 -4.64
N GLU A 81 0.39 -6.81 -4.98
CA GLU A 81 1.58 -7.29 -5.70
C GLU A 81 1.83 -6.52 -7.02
N CYS A 82 0.75 -6.15 -7.71
CA CYS A 82 0.84 -5.44 -8.98
C CYS A 82 1.26 -3.97 -8.83
N THR A 83 1.40 -3.46 -7.60
CA THR A 83 1.91 -2.10 -7.35
C THR A 83 3.44 -2.00 -7.40
N TRP A 84 4.14 -3.13 -7.39
CA TRP A 84 5.60 -3.13 -7.27
C TRP A 84 6.31 -4.24 -8.04
N ARG A 85 5.65 -5.35 -8.40
CA ARG A 85 6.28 -6.38 -9.24
C ARG A 85 6.53 -5.87 -10.66
N ARG A 86 7.67 -6.26 -11.24
CA ARG A 86 8.01 -5.96 -12.64
C ARG A 86 6.99 -6.58 -13.60
N VAL A 87 6.68 -7.85 -13.36
CA VAL A 87 5.66 -8.58 -14.12
C VAL A 87 4.39 -8.61 -13.27
N PRO A 88 3.36 -7.83 -13.63
CA PRO A 88 2.10 -7.79 -12.90
C PRO A 88 1.24 -9.01 -13.25
N CYS A 89 0.14 -9.24 -12.52
CA CYS A 89 -0.68 -10.45 -12.70
C CYS A 89 -1.46 -10.51 -14.04
N GLY A 90 -1.64 -9.37 -14.72
CA GLY A 90 -2.30 -9.29 -16.03
C GLY A 90 -3.80 -9.57 -16.05
N LYS A 91 -4.45 -9.76 -14.89
CA LYS A 91 -5.87 -10.15 -14.83
C LYS A 91 -6.82 -8.96 -14.98
N ASP A 92 -7.95 -9.20 -15.63
CA ASP A 92 -8.99 -8.19 -15.89
C ASP A 92 -9.75 -7.75 -14.62
N ASP A 93 -9.87 -8.67 -13.65
CA ASP A 93 -10.48 -8.42 -12.34
C ASP A 93 -9.53 -7.72 -11.35
N CYS A 94 -8.23 -7.62 -11.67
CA CYS A 94 -7.27 -6.90 -10.84
C CYS A 94 -7.53 -5.38 -10.93
N PRO A 95 -7.68 -4.68 -9.80
CA PRO A 95 -7.87 -3.22 -9.76
C PRO A 95 -6.78 -2.42 -10.50
N ILE A 96 -5.57 -2.97 -10.61
CA ILE A 96 -4.43 -2.33 -11.29
C ILE A 96 -4.38 -2.77 -12.74
N CYS A 97 -4.19 -4.07 -13.00
CA CYS A 97 -3.98 -4.58 -14.36
C CYS A 97 -5.22 -4.38 -15.24
N GLY A 98 -6.40 -4.68 -14.71
CA GLY A 98 -7.65 -4.49 -15.41
C GLY A 98 -7.94 -3.02 -15.71
N ARG A 99 -7.56 -2.10 -14.83
CA ARG A 99 -7.69 -0.66 -15.07
C ARG A 99 -6.76 -0.20 -16.19
N ILE A 100 -5.47 -0.55 -16.11
CA ILE A 100 -4.48 -0.24 -17.17
C ILE A 100 -4.97 -0.75 -18.53
N LYS A 101 -5.50 -1.98 -18.59
CA LYS A 101 -6.04 -2.56 -19.83
C LYS A 101 -7.25 -1.78 -20.36
N ARG A 102 -8.18 -1.38 -19.49
CA ARG A 102 -9.35 -0.58 -19.86
C ARG A 102 -8.98 0.81 -20.35
N ASP A 103 -8.03 1.46 -19.69
CA ASP A 103 -7.57 2.80 -20.07
C ASP A 103 -6.83 2.75 -21.42
N ARG A 104 -5.94 1.78 -21.61
CA ARG A 104 -5.29 1.50 -22.90
C ARG A 104 -6.29 1.25 -24.02
N GLN A 105 -7.30 0.41 -23.78
CA GLN A 105 -8.35 0.12 -24.77
C GLN A 105 -9.17 1.37 -25.12
N ARG A 106 -9.46 2.23 -24.14
CA ARG A 106 -10.17 3.50 -24.34
C ARG A 106 -9.42 4.44 -25.29
N HIS A 107 -8.10 4.55 -25.15
CA HIS A 107 -7.27 5.35 -26.07
C HIS A 107 -7.28 4.77 -27.48
N ILE A 108 -7.11 3.45 -27.61
CA ILE A 108 -7.17 2.77 -28.92
C ILE A 108 -8.51 3.02 -29.62
N GLU A 109 -9.63 2.95 -28.89
CA GLU A 109 -10.98 3.22 -29.42
C GLU A 109 -11.17 4.66 -29.88
N ARG A 110 -10.41 5.60 -29.31
CA ARG A 110 -10.40 7.02 -29.70
C ARG A 110 -9.42 7.34 -30.83
N GLY A 111 -8.66 6.35 -31.30
CA GLY A 111 -7.58 6.55 -32.27
C GLY A 111 -6.37 7.29 -31.68
N GLU A 112 -6.25 7.28 -30.35
CA GLU A 112 -5.13 7.87 -29.62
C GLU A 112 -4.03 6.81 -29.41
N ASP A 113 -2.77 7.24 -29.35
CA ASP A 113 -1.67 6.36 -28.94
C ASP A 113 -1.73 6.17 -27.42
N PRO A 114 -2.00 4.96 -26.90
CA PRO A 114 -2.05 4.72 -25.48
C PRO A 114 -0.68 4.88 -24.78
N ASP A 115 0.41 4.81 -25.54
CA ASP A 115 1.77 4.89 -25.02
C ASP A 115 2.32 6.34 -25.15
N ASP A 116 1.48 7.30 -25.57
CA ASP A 116 1.78 8.73 -25.55
C ASP A 116 1.83 9.28 -24.11
N ILE A 117 2.88 10.05 -23.83
CA ILE A 117 3.14 10.56 -22.48
C ILE A 117 2.06 11.54 -22.00
N LYS A 118 1.44 12.30 -22.91
CA LYS A 118 0.39 13.26 -22.55
C LYS A 118 -0.86 12.51 -22.09
N ASN A 119 -1.27 11.48 -22.83
CA ASN A 119 -2.40 10.63 -22.48
C ASN A 119 -2.16 9.94 -21.12
N THR A 120 -0.96 9.41 -20.91
CA THR A 120 -0.55 8.82 -19.63
C THR A 120 -0.67 9.81 -18.46
N ILE A 121 -0.23 11.07 -18.64
CA ILE A 121 -0.33 12.11 -17.60
C ILE A 121 -1.79 12.49 -17.33
N GLU A 122 -2.63 12.56 -18.36
CA GLU A 122 -4.06 12.84 -18.22
C GLU A 122 -4.77 11.74 -17.41
N ASP A 123 -4.50 10.47 -17.69
CA ASP A 123 -5.04 9.33 -16.93
C ASP A 123 -4.61 9.34 -15.46
N VAL A 124 -3.34 9.70 -15.19
CA VAL A 124 -2.83 9.89 -13.83
C VAL A 124 -3.58 11.02 -13.13
N GLY A 125 -3.78 12.16 -13.81
CA GLY A 125 -4.54 13.29 -13.29
C GLY A 125 -5.99 12.92 -12.94
N GLN A 126 -6.66 12.16 -13.81
CA GLN A 126 -8.01 11.66 -13.58
C GLN A 126 -8.06 10.70 -12.37
N SER A 127 -7.06 9.83 -12.23
CA SER A 127 -6.92 8.94 -11.08
C SER A 127 -6.78 9.70 -9.76
N PHE A 128 -5.97 10.77 -9.73
CA PHE A 128 -5.86 11.62 -8.54
C PHE A 128 -7.17 12.33 -8.22
N LYS A 129 -7.89 12.81 -9.24
CA LYS A 129 -9.19 13.44 -9.03
C LYS A 129 -10.20 12.47 -8.41
N GLU A 130 -10.31 11.25 -8.94
CA GLU A 130 -11.17 10.19 -8.40
C GLU A 130 -10.81 9.85 -6.95
N ALA A 131 -9.51 9.68 -6.66
CA ALA A 131 -9.04 9.42 -5.31
C ALA A 131 -9.37 10.57 -4.34
N LEU A 132 -9.18 11.83 -4.76
CA LEU A 132 -9.52 13.01 -3.96
C LEU A 132 -11.02 13.12 -3.68
N GLU A 133 -11.86 12.75 -4.65
CA GLU A 133 -13.33 12.72 -4.46
C GLU A 133 -13.74 11.66 -3.45
N ILE A 134 -13.12 10.47 -3.47
CA ILE A 134 -13.36 9.42 -2.48
C ILE A 134 -12.91 9.89 -1.09
N ILE A 135 -11.70 10.46 -0.98
CA ILE A 135 -11.17 10.98 0.30
C ILE A 135 -12.09 12.07 0.87
N LYS A 136 -12.59 12.98 0.03
CA LYS A 136 -13.54 14.03 0.44
C LYS A 136 -14.82 13.44 1.03
N LYS A 137 -15.43 12.48 0.33
CA LYS A 137 -16.65 11.82 0.80
C LYS A 137 -16.43 11.09 2.13
N ASP A 138 -15.31 10.37 2.24
CA ASP A 138 -14.94 9.66 3.47
C ASP A 138 -14.71 10.64 4.63
N ALA A 139 -14.00 11.73 4.39
CA ALA A 139 -13.75 12.77 5.38
C ALA A 139 -15.04 13.44 5.86
N GLU A 140 -15.93 13.82 4.92
CA GLU A 140 -17.25 14.37 5.23
C GLU A 140 -18.07 13.38 6.07
N SER A 141 -18.09 12.09 5.70
CA SER A 141 -18.84 11.06 6.44
C SER A 141 -18.33 10.84 7.87
N LYS A 142 -17.03 11.07 8.11
CA LYS A 142 -16.38 10.91 9.41
C LYS A 142 -16.24 12.23 10.18
N GLY A 143 -16.76 13.34 9.64
CA GLY A 143 -16.70 14.66 10.26
C GLY A 143 -15.29 15.28 10.30
N PHE A 144 -14.37 14.82 9.46
CA PHE A 144 -13.02 15.37 9.37
C PHE A 144 -12.98 16.58 8.42
N ASP A 145 -12.41 17.69 8.89
CA ASP A 145 -12.07 18.84 8.04
C ASP A 145 -10.70 18.64 7.39
N ILE A 146 -10.70 18.23 6.11
CA ILE A 146 -9.49 18.03 5.31
C ILE A 146 -8.97 19.29 4.62
N THR A 147 -9.61 20.45 4.84
CA THR A 147 -9.15 21.72 4.23
C THR A 147 -8.04 22.38 5.02
N ASN A 148 -7.86 22.01 6.30
CA ASN A 148 -6.82 22.56 7.18
C ASN A 148 -5.56 21.67 7.24
N ILE A 149 -4.88 21.53 6.11
CA ILE A 149 -3.65 20.74 5.96
C ILE A 149 -2.39 21.35 6.61
N LYS A 150 -2.47 22.59 7.14
CA LYS A 150 -1.30 23.34 7.61
C LYS A 150 -0.66 22.79 8.88
N ASN A 151 -1.37 21.94 9.62
CA ASN A 151 -0.91 21.39 10.90
C ASN A 151 -0.45 19.92 10.79
N ILE A 152 -0.34 19.38 9.57
CA ILE A 152 0.14 18.01 9.36
C ILE A 152 1.67 18.03 9.45
N GLN A 153 2.22 17.26 10.38
CA GLN A 153 3.67 17.05 10.42
C GLN A 153 4.04 16.06 9.32
N GLU A 154 4.94 16.48 8.44
CA GLU A 154 5.46 15.64 7.37
C GLU A 154 6.69 14.86 7.84
N PRO A 155 6.91 13.64 7.33
CA PRO A 155 8.16 12.93 7.57
C PRO A 155 9.33 13.70 6.96
N PRO A 156 10.57 13.50 7.46
CA PRO A 156 11.76 14.08 6.87
C PRO A 156 11.89 13.78 5.37
N LYS A 157 12.59 14.66 4.65
CA LYS A 157 12.91 14.42 3.23
C LYS A 157 13.81 13.19 3.11
N PRO A 158 13.81 12.50 1.95
CA PRO A 158 14.62 11.29 1.76
C PRO A 158 16.10 11.49 2.13
N GLN A 159 16.68 12.63 1.76
CA GLN A 159 18.10 12.94 1.97
C GLN A 159 18.47 13.10 3.46
N GLU A 160 17.48 13.31 4.33
CA GLU A 160 17.68 13.42 5.77
C GLU A 160 17.80 12.05 6.44
N PHE A 161 17.49 10.96 5.73
CA PHE A 161 17.65 9.60 6.24
C PHE A 161 18.99 8.98 5.80
N PRO A 162 19.91 8.68 6.73
CA PRO A 162 21.22 8.12 6.38
C PRO A 162 21.15 6.78 5.63
N LEU A 163 20.18 5.92 5.95
CA LEU A 163 20.00 4.64 5.27
C LEU A 163 19.51 4.84 3.83
N TYR A 164 18.60 5.79 3.59
CA TYR A 164 18.14 6.13 2.25
C TYR A 164 19.33 6.54 1.37
N ASN A 165 20.20 7.43 1.87
CA ASN A 165 21.37 7.91 1.13
C ASN A 165 22.30 6.77 0.70
N LYS A 166 22.56 5.80 1.58
CA LYS A 166 23.40 4.63 1.25
C LYS A 166 22.77 3.76 0.16
N ILE A 167 21.45 3.59 0.17
CA ILE A 167 20.72 2.82 -0.84
C ILE A 167 20.66 3.60 -2.15
N GLU A 168 20.54 4.92 -2.10
CA GLU A 168 20.60 5.78 -3.27
C GLU A 168 21.96 5.70 -3.96
N GLU A 169 23.07 5.72 -3.21
CA GLU A 169 24.42 5.50 -3.73
C GLU A 169 24.59 4.12 -4.37
N TRP A 170 24.06 3.07 -3.73
CA TRP A 170 24.05 1.73 -4.30
C TRP A 170 23.22 1.66 -5.59
N ASN A 171 22.03 2.26 -5.63
CA ASN A 171 21.20 2.35 -6.83
C ASN A 171 21.92 3.11 -7.96
N LYS A 172 22.61 4.22 -7.65
CA LYS A 172 23.45 4.95 -8.63
C LYS A 172 24.54 4.05 -9.23
N SER A 173 25.12 3.14 -8.45
CA SER A 173 26.09 2.16 -8.94
C SER A 173 25.45 1.15 -9.92
N VAL A 174 24.23 0.68 -9.63
CA VAL A 174 23.45 -0.16 -10.54
C VAL A 174 23.15 0.56 -11.85
N ARG A 175 22.71 1.83 -11.80
CA ARG A 175 22.45 2.64 -13.00
C ARG A 175 23.71 2.95 -13.80
N THR A 176 24.83 3.14 -13.12
CA THR A 176 26.13 3.35 -13.77
C THR A 176 26.53 2.09 -14.55
N LEU A 177 26.35 0.91 -13.96
CA LEU A 177 26.54 -0.36 -14.64
C LEU A 177 25.59 -0.46 -15.86
N GLU A 178 24.30 -0.18 -15.69
CA GLU A 178 23.32 -0.21 -16.79
C GLU A 178 23.78 0.64 -18.00
N ASN A 179 24.19 1.88 -17.75
CA ASN A 179 24.64 2.80 -18.80
C ASN A 179 25.93 2.31 -19.47
N MET A 180 26.90 1.81 -18.69
CA MET A 180 28.14 1.25 -19.22
C MET A 180 27.85 0.03 -20.11
N THR A 181 27.04 -0.89 -19.61
CA THR A 181 26.64 -2.11 -20.33
C THR A 181 25.89 -1.78 -21.63
N LYS A 182 25.02 -0.75 -21.61
CA LYS A 182 24.32 -0.26 -22.82
C LYS A 182 25.31 0.28 -23.85
N ALA A 183 26.29 1.07 -23.41
CA ALA A 183 27.32 1.61 -24.29
C ALA A 183 28.19 0.51 -24.91
N LEU A 184 28.40 -0.60 -24.20
CA LEU A 184 29.14 -1.77 -24.69
C LEU A 184 28.30 -2.72 -25.57
N GLY A 185 26.97 -2.55 -25.62
CA GLY A 185 26.09 -3.41 -26.41
C GLY A 185 26.01 -4.85 -25.91
N GLU A 186 26.13 -5.05 -24.59
CA GLU A 186 26.15 -6.40 -24.00
C GLU A 186 24.75 -7.05 -24.03
N PHE A 187 24.70 -8.30 -24.48
CA PHE A 187 23.46 -9.03 -24.67
C PHE A 187 22.70 -9.32 -23.36
N TRP A 188 23.40 -9.36 -22.23
CA TRP A 188 22.77 -9.70 -20.96
C TRP A 188 21.76 -8.66 -20.47
N LEU A 189 21.80 -7.42 -21.00
CA LEU A 189 20.77 -6.41 -20.72
C LEU A 189 19.36 -6.84 -21.09
N HIS A 190 19.25 -7.81 -21.99
CA HIS A 190 17.98 -8.31 -22.49
C HIS A 190 17.49 -9.56 -21.73
N THR A 191 18.15 -9.96 -20.64
CA THR A 191 17.72 -11.10 -19.82
C THR A 191 16.75 -10.68 -18.72
N GLU A 192 16.01 -11.65 -18.19
CA GLU A 192 15.07 -11.43 -17.09
C GLU A 192 15.78 -10.97 -15.82
N GLU A 193 16.99 -11.46 -15.56
CA GLU A 193 17.80 -11.08 -14.39
C GLU A 193 18.24 -9.61 -14.47
N ALA A 194 18.56 -9.11 -15.67
CA ALA A 194 18.88 -7.71 -15.88
C ALA A 194 17.64 -6.83 -15.67
N ALA A 195 16.51 -7.23 -16.25
CA ALA A 195 15.25 -6.53 -16.08
C ALA A 195 14.84 -6.48 -14.60
N ASP A 196 14.97 -7.58 -13.86
CA ASP A 196 14.75 -7.66 -12.43
C ASP A 196 15.73 -6.76 -11.65
N LEU A 197 17.03 -6.81 -11.94
CA LEU A 197 18.03 -5.97 -11.28
C LEU A 197 17.66 -4.48 -11.37
N PHE A 198 17.40 -3.99 -12.57
CA PHE A 198 17.12 -2.55 -12.76
C PHE A 198 15.78 -2.16 -12.15
N TRP A 199 14.73 -2.96 -12.34
CA TRP A 199 13.43 -2.68 -11.77
C TRP A 199 13.47 -2.66 -10.23
N TYR A 200 13.95 -3.75 -9.62
CA TYR A 200 13.89 -3.89 -8.17
C TYR A 200 14.91 -3.02 -7.45
N ALA A 201 15.98 -2.54 -8.10
CA ALA A 201 16.86 -1.54 -7.52
C ALA A 201 16.12 -0.22 -7.24
N HIS A 202 15.23 0.19 -8.15
CA HIS A 202 14.38 1.36 -7.96
C HIS A 202 13.30 1.14 -6.90
N ILE A 203 12.66 -0.03 -6.92
CA ILE A 203 11.65 -0.37 -5.90
C ILE A 203 12.27 -0.41 -4.50
N LEU A 204 13.46 -0.99 -4.33
CA LEU A 204 14.16 -1.05 -3.05
C LEU A 204 14.38 0.36 -2.47
N LEU A 205 14.83 1.31 -3.28
CA LEU A 205 15.05 2.70 -2.86
C LEU A 205 13.73 3.36 -2.41
N ALA A 206 12.70 3.29 -3.25
CA ALA A 206 11.39 3.90 -2.97
C ALA A 206 10.73 3.29 -1.72
N ARG A 207 10.75 1.96 -1.59
CA ARG A 207 10.16 1.24 -0.46
C ARG A 207 10.95 1.43 0.83
N THR A 208 12.27 1.61 0.75
CA THR A 208 13.05 1.93 1.95
C THR A 208 12.69 3.30 2.49
N TYR A 209 12.54 4.31 1.61
CA TYR A 209 12.04 5.61 2.07
C TYR A 209 10.67 5.49 2.73
N ARG A 210 9.74 4.76 2.09
CA ARG A 210 8.41 4.54 2.66
C ARG A 210 8.46 3.87 4.03
N GLN A 211 9.30 2.85 4.20
CA GLN A 211 9.47 2.16 5.49
C GLN A 211 10.02 3.10 6.58
N LEU A 212 10.96 3.98 6.22
CA LEU A 212 11.51 4.99 7.12
C LEU A 212 10.45 6.04 7.51
N CYS A 213 9.62 6.47 6.56
CA CYS A 213 8.45 7.31 6.86
C CYS A 213 7.49 6.60 7.80
N ASN A 214 7.17 5.32 7.54
CA ASN A 214 6.27 4.55 8.39
C ASN A 214 6.79 4.43 9.83
N GLN A 215 8.09 4.17 10.02
CA GLN A 215 8.71 4.22 11.35
C GLN A 215 8.57 5.60 12.01
N TRP A 216 8.81 6.67 11.25
CA TRP A 216 8.69 8.03 11.76
C TRP A 216 7.25 8.33 12.19
N HIS A 217 6.25 7.98 11.38
CA HIS A 217 4.83 8.13 11.69
C HIS A 217 4.46 7.37 12.98
N ILE A 218 4.85 6.09 13.08
CA ILE A 218 4.59 5.26 14.28
C ILE A 218 5.21 5.88 15.54
N ARG A 219 6.44 6.41 15.45
CA ARG A 219 7.12 7.06 16.58
C ARG A 219 6.46 8.37 17.02
N ASN A 220 5.76 9.04 16.11
CA ASN A 220 5.03 10.28 16.39
C ASN A 220 3.54 10.04 16.71
N GLY A 221 3.13 8.78 16.96
CA GLY A 221 1.80 8.44 17.45
C GLY A 221 0.75 8.21 16.37
N ASP A 222 1.15 8.08 15.10
CA ASP A 222 0.25 7.74 14.00
C ASP A 222 -0.03 6.22 14.00
N ASP A 223 -1.31 5.86 14.11
CA ASP A 223 -1.77 4.47 14.18
C ASP A 223 -1.97 3.82 12.80
N TYR A 224 -2.05 4.63 11.73
CA TYR A 224 -2.22 4.16 10.35
C TYR A 224 -0.99 3.41 9.83
N GLY A 225 0.19 3.72 10.38
CA GLY A 225 1.47 3.21 9.89
C GLY A 225 1.67 1.69 10.04
N LYS A 226 0.88 0.97 10.86
CA LYS A 226 1.16 -0.45 11.19
C LYS A 226 0.97 -1.40 10.01
N PHE A 227 -0.17 -1.31 9.32
CA PHE A 227 -0.42 -2.17 8.15
C PHE A 227 0.59 -1.88 7.04
N ASP A 228 0.82 -0.60 6.74
CA ASP A 228 1.72 -0.19 5.68
C ASP A 228 3.20 -0.50 6.01
N HIS A 229 3.59 -0.47 7.29
CA HIS A 229 4.90 -0.91 7.76
C HIS A 229 5.10 -2.41 7.57
N GLN A 230 4.11 -3.23 7.90
CA GLN A 230 4.16 -4.68 7.66
C GLN A 230 4.22 -5.00 6.16
N TYR A 231 3.35 -4.36 5.37
CA TYR A 231 3.32 -4.51 3.92
C TYR A 231 4.65 -4.10 3.27
N THR A 232 5.15 -2.92 3.60
CA THR A 232 6.39 -2.41 3.02
C THR A 232 7.59 -3.27 3.43
N GLY A 233 7.60 -3.79 4.66
CA GLY A 233 8.60 -4.77 5.12
C GLY A 233 8.57 -6.07 4.30
N TYR A 234 7.39 -6.61 4.00
CA TYR A 234 7.24 -7.76 3.10
C TYR A 234 7.82 -7.46 1.70
N VAL A 235 7.45 -6.34 1.10
CA VAL A 235 7.94 -5.94 -0.24
C VAL A 235 9.45 -5.78 -0.26
N LEU A 236 10.04 -5.18 0.79
CA LEU A 236 11.49 -5.02 0.90
C LEU A 236 12.21 -6.38 0.92
N ASN A 237 11.71 -7.35 1.68
CA ASN A 237 12.29 -8.69 1.74
C ASN A 237 12.22 -9.39 0.38
N GLU A 238 11.08 -9.35 -0.30
CA GLU A 238 10.94 -9.91 -1.65
C GLU A 238 11.91 -9.25 -2.65
N CYS A 239 12.02 -7.91 -2.62
CA CYS A 239 12.94 -7.18 -3.48
C CYS A 239 14.39 -7.60 -3.23
N LEU A 240 14.80 -7.76 -1.97
CA LEU A 240 16.14 -8.20 -1.60
C LEU A 240 16.44 -9.61 -2.12
N GLU A 241 15.51 -10.55 -2.00
CA GLU A 241 15.68 -11.91 -2.53
C GLU A 241 15.83 -11.91 -4.06
N ILE A 242 14.97 -11.18 -4.77
CA ILE A 242 15.03 -11.09 -6.24
C ILE A 242 16.34 -10.44 -6.70
N LEU A 243 16.75 -9.35 -6.05
CA LEU A 243 17.99 -8.66 -6.37
C LEU A 243 19.21 -9.54 -6.11
N LYS A 244 19.25 -10.26 -4.99
CA LYS A 244 20.34 -11.19 -4.67
C LYS A 244 20.44 -12.30 -5.71
N LYS A 245 19.31 -12.91 -6.08
CA LYS A 245 19.25 -13.93 -7.13
C LYS A 245 19.76 -13.38 -8.46
N SER A 246 19.22 -12.25 -8.90
CA SER A 246 19.56 -11.63 -10.19
C SER A 246 21.04 -11.28 -10.27
N LEU A 247 21.60 -10.64 -9.24
CA LEU A 247 23.02 -10.30 -9.20
C LEU A 247 23.92 -11.52 -9.20
N LYS A 248 23.54 -12.59 -8.49
CA LYS A 248 24.31 -13.84 -8.46
C LYS A 248 24.31 -14.54 -9.82
N GLU A 249 23.17 -14.60 -10.49
CA GLU A 249 23.07 -15.17 -11.84
C GLU A 249 23.88 -14.35 -12.85
N LEU A 250 23.74 -13.01 -12.84
CA LEU A 250 24.50 -12.15 -13.73
C LEU A 250 26.02 -12.25 -13.48
N ALA A 251 26.45 -12.22 -12.22
CA ALA A 251 27.87 -12.29 -11.86
C ALA A 251 28.50 -13.65 -12.20
N SER A 252 27.72 -14.72 -12.27
CA SER A 252 28.21 -16.06 -12.64
C SER A 252 28.45 -16.21 -14.14
N ASN A 253 27.69 -15.48 -14.95
CA ASN A 253 27.53 -15.78 -16.38
C ASN A 253 28.13 -14.74 -17.33
N TYR A 254 28.49 -13.53 -16.84
CA TYR A 254 28.89 -12.41 -17.72
C TYR A 254 30.23 -11.75 -17.36
N SER A 255 30.78 -10.98 -18.31
CA SER A 255 32.12 -10.39 -18.28
C SER A 255 32.31 -9.31 -17.20
N GLN A 256 31.26 -8.53 -16.89
CA GLN A 256 31.25 -7.50 -15.82
C GLN A 256 31.14 -8.10 -14.41
N ARG A 257 31.73 -9.28 -14.20
CA ARG A 257 31.65 -10.05 -12.96
C ARG A 257 32.16 -9.26 -11.76
N GLN A 258 33.20 -8.43 -11.92
CA GLN A 258 33.78 -7.70 -10.79
C GLN A 258 32.82 -6.61 -10.28
N GLU A 259 32.26 -5.83 -11.19
CA GLU A 259 31.28 -4.78 -10.92
C GLU A 259 30.02 -5.36 -10.27
N LEU A 260 29.49 -6.44 -10.86
CA LEU A 260 28.31 -7.15 -10.34
C LEU A 260 28.56 -7.70 -8.92
N ASN A 261 29.73 -8.30 -8.67
CA ASN A 261 30.09 -8.79 -7.33
C ASN A 261 30.27 -7.66 -6.31
N SER A 262 30.79 -6.50 -6.73
CA SER A 262 30.89 -5.32 -5.88
C SER A 262 29.50 -4.80 -5.48
N ILE A 263 28.60 -4.67 -6.46
CA ILE A 263 27.19 -4.28 -6.24
C ILE A 263 26.49 -5.28 -5.31
N TYR A 264 26.68 -6.59 -5.53
CA TYR A 264 26.12 -7.65 -4.69
C TYR A 264 26.64 -7.58 -3.25
N SER A 265 27.95 -7.42 -3.07
CA SER A 265 28.56 -7.32 -1.75
C SER A 265 28.05 -6.10 -0.96
N ASN A 266 27.81 -4.99 -1.64
CA ASN A 266 27.23 -3.80 -1.03
C ASN A 266 25.75 -3.99 -0.69
N LEU A 267 24.97 -4.67 -1.54
CA LEU A 267 23.58 -5.04 -1.24
C LEU A 267 23.49 -5.85 0.06
N LEU A 268 24.34 -6.85 0.26
CA LEU A 268 24.37 -7.67 1.49
C LEU A 268 24.66 -6.85 2.76
N LYS A 269 25.43 -5.76 2.66
CA LYS A 269 25.67 -4.85 3.78
C LYS A 269 24.44 -3.97 4.07
N LEU A 270 23.70 -3.59 3.02
CA LEU A 270 22.48 -2.79 3.14
C LEU A 270 21.31 -3.61 3.66
N GLU A 271 21.17 -4.87 3.23
CA GLU A 271 20.16 -5.82 3.72
C GLU A 271 20.13 -5.90 5.25
N LYS A 272 21.31 -5.96 5.89
CA LYS A 272 21.43 -5.98 7.37
C LYS A 272 20.91 -4.72 8.06
N GLN A 273 20.83 -3.59 7.34
CA GLN A 273 20.27 -2.34 7.85
C GLN A 273 18.78 -2.23 7.51
N ILE A 274 18.38 -2.64 6.31
CA ILE A 274 16.98 -2.62 5.84
C ILE A 274 16.11 -3.58 6.67
N THR A 275 16.62 -4.76 7.02
CA THR A 275 15.88 -5.74 7.84
C THR A 275 15.70 -5.31 9.30
N LYS A 276 16.33 -4.19 9.73
CA LYS A 276 16.23 -3.65 11.08
C LYS A 276 15.26 -2.46 11.19
N ILE A 277 14.68 -2.02 10.08
CA ILE A 277 13.70 -0.92 10.06
C ILE A 277 12.26 -1.42 9.90
#